data_AF-A0A958LFL1-F1
#
_entry.id   AF-A0A958LFL1-F1
#
_cell.length_a   1.000
_cell.length_b   1.000
_cell.length_c   1.000
_cell.angle_alpha   90.00
_cell.angle_beta   90.00
_cell.angle_gamma   90.00
#
_symmetry.space_group_name_H-M   'P 1'
#
loop_
_entity.id
_entity.type
_entity.pdbx_description
1 polymer ?
#
loop_
_entity_poly.entity_id
_entity_poly.type
_entity_poly.pdbx_seq_one_letter_code
_entity_poly.pdbx_strand_id
1 'polypeptide(L)' 'GETWAGLTGHVQRVFTDSHYQQITGAELNPEQSHVFLCGNPAMISDMQQLLESRDFRLHKRSAPGSIHVERYW' A
#
# COMPACT_ATOMS: atom_id res chain seq x y z
N GLY A 1 -20.40 17.46 16.48
CA GLY A 1 -18.98 17.59 16.10
C GLY A 1 -18.59 16.28 15.45
N GLU A 2 -18.10 16.38 14.21
CA GLU A 2 -17.61 15.31 13.33
C GLU A 2 -18.62 14.23 12.90
N THR A 3 -19.14 14.36 11.67
CA THR A 3 -19.86 13.30 10.94
C THR A 3 -19.00 12.77 9.79
N TRP A 4 -17.74 12.40 10.06
CA TRP A 4 -16.95 11.66 9.07
C TRP A 4 -17.40 10.20 9.05
N ALA A 5 -18.07 9.81 7.98
CA ALA A 5 -18.52 8.43 7.76
C ALA A 5 -17.50 7.57 6.98
N GLY A 6 -16.36 8.14 6.60
CA GLY A 6 -15.31 7.43 5.86
C GLY A 6 -14.38 6.63 6.78
N LEU A 7 -13.39 5.97 6.17
CA LEU A 7 -12.38 5.24 6.92
C LEU A 7 -11.48 6.19 7.73
N THR A 8 -11.06 5.73 8.90
CA THR A 8 -10.12 6.41 9.79
C THR A 8 -9.02 5.45 10.24
N GLY A 9 -7.87 6.00 10.65
CA GLY A 9 -6.71 5.25 11.12
C GLY A 9 -5.59 5.14 10.10
N HIS A 10 -4.73 4.12 10.29
CA HIS A 10 -3.56 3.88 9.46
C HIS A 10 -3.92 3.25 8.11
N VAL A 11 -3.20 3.66 7.05
CA VAL A 11 -3.47 3.25 5.65
C VAL A 11 -3.42 1.74 5.44
N GLN A 12 -2.61 1.01 6.22
CA GLN A 12 -2.49 -0.45 6.24
C GLN A 12 -3.86 -1.14 6.36
N ARG A 13 -4.80 -0.53 7.09
CA ARG A 13 -6.16 -1.05 7.27
C ARG A 13 -6.92 -1.14 5.94
N VAL A 14 -6.70 -0.19 5.04
CA VAL A 14 -7.32 -0.16 3.71
C VAL A 14 -6.81 -1.30 2.84
N PHE A 15 -5.56 -1.73 3.05
CA PHE A 15 -4.89 -2.77 2.27
C PHE A 15 -5.19 -4.21 2.74
N THR A 16 -6.19 -4.38 3.61
CA THR A 16 -6.78 -5.70 3.85
C THR A 16 -7.65 -6.09 2.65
N ASP A 17 -7.66 -7.36 2.24
CA ASP A 17 -8.35 -7.81 1.02
C ASP A 17 -9.82 -7.39 0.97
N SER A 18 -10.51 -7.51 2.11
CA SER A 18 -11.91 -7.14 2.22
C SER A 18 -12.12 -5.64 1.98
N HIS A 19 -11.31 -4.76 2.58
CA HIS A 19 -11.50 -3.32 2.45
C HIS A 19 -11.06 -2.81 1.08
N TYR A 20 -9.90 -3.28 0.58
CA TYR A 20 -9.37 -2.81 -0.70
C TYR A 20 -10.37 -3.12 -1.82
N GLN A 21 -10.78 -4.38 -1.96
CA GLN A 21 -11.75 -4.80 -2.98
C GLN A 21 -13.10 -4.07 -2.84
N GLN A 22 -13.59 -3.88 -1.62
CA GLN A 22 -14.85 -3.15 -1.38
C GLN A 22 -14.80 -1.69 -1.83
N ILE A 23 -13.65 -1.04 -1.69
CA ILE A 23 -13.48 0.38 -2.00
C ILE A 23 -13.12 0.59 -3.48
N THR A 24 -12.26 -0.26 -4.04
CA THR A 24 -11.72 -0.07 -5.38
C THR A 24 -12.44 -0.88 -6.45
N GLY A 25 -13.17 -1.94 -6.07
CA GLY A 25 -13.74 -2.91 -7.00
C GLY A 25 -12.72 -3.82 -7.66
N ALA A 26 -11.44 -3.78 -7.25
CA ALA A 26 -10.35 -4.55 -7.83
C ALA A 26 -9.54 -5.29 -6.76
N GLU A 27 -8.95 -6.42 -7.13
CA GLU A 27 -8.09 -7.20 -6.25
C GLU A 27 -6.71 -6.55 -6.18
N LEU A 28 -6.13 -6.49 -4.99
CA LEU A 28 -4.73 -6.08 -4.83
C LEU A 28 -3.80 -7.24 -5.17
N ASN A 29 -3.54 -7.41 -6.47
CA ASN A 29 -2.78 -8.50 -7.05
C ASN A 29 -1.36 -8.05 -7.46
N PRO A 30 -0.28 -8.73 -7.02
CA PRO A 30 1.12 -8.35 -7.31
C PRO A 30 1.52 -8.45 -8.79
N GLU A 31 0.82 -9.23 -9.61
CA GLU A 31 1.06 -9.36 -11.05
C GLU A 31 0.37 -8.26 -11.88
N GLN A 32 -0.65 -7.61 -11.31
CA GLN A 32 -1.51 -6.66 -12.01
C GLN A 32 -1.47 -5.25 -11.42
N SER A 33 -0.86 -5.08 -10.25
CA SER A 33 -0.86 -3.83 -9.50
C SER A 33 0.56 -3.30 -9.30
N HIS A 34 0.69 -1.99 -9.43
CA HIS A 34 1.86 -1.25 -8.92
C HIS A 34 1.42 -0.36 -7.76
N VAL A 35 2.20 -0.34 -6.68
CA VAL A 35 1.93 0.45 -5.48
C VAL A 35 3.01 1.50 -5.31
N PHE A 36 2.62 2.77 -5.24
CA PHE A 36 3.51 3.91 -5.03
C PHE A 36 3.30 4.45 -3.62
N LEU A 37 4.36 4.50 -2.81
CA LEU A 37 4.33 4.94 -1.42
C LEU A 37 5.18 6.21 -1.27
N CYS A 38 4.57 7.28 -0.75
CA CYS A 38 5.25 8.54 -0.42
C CYS A 38 4.76 9.07 0.93
N GLY A 39 5.67 9.67 1.71
CA GLY A 39 5.35 10.33 2.97
C GLY A 39 6.24 9.87 4.13
N ASN A 40 5.64 9.69 5.30
CA ASN A 40 6.35 9.34 6.53
C ASN A 40 7.10 7.98 6.35
N PRO A 41 8.44 7.92 6.54
CA PRO A 41 9.24 6.71 6.43
C PRO A 41 8.76 5.54 7.29
N ALA A 42 8.17 5.79 8.47
CA ALA A 42 7.58 4.73 9.29
C ALA A 42 6.39 4.08 8.58
N MET A 43 5.48 4.90 8.04
CA MET A 43 4.35 4.41 7.24
C MET A 43 4.83 3.64 6.00
N ILE A 44 5.84 4.17 5.30
CA ILE A 44 6.41 3.49 4.12
C ILE A 44 6.99 2.13 4.50
N SER A 45 7.75 2.06 5.59
CA SER A 45 8.34 0.80 6.08
C SER A 45 7.26 -0.24 6.40
N ASP A 46 6.24 0.16 7.16
CA ASP A 46 5.15 -0.74 7.54
C ASP A 46 4.35 -1.22 6.30
N MET A 47 4.06 -0.31 5.37
CA MET A 47 3.36 -0.64 4.13
C MET A 47 4.20 -1.54 3.22
N GLN A 48 5.50 -1.29 3.10
CA GLN A 48 6.38 -2.13 2.30
C GLN A 48 6.41 -3.56 2.85
N GLN A 49 6.53 -3.73 4.17
CA GLN A 49 6.50 -5.07 4.80
C GLN A 49 5.16 -5.79 4.57
N LEU A 50 4.04 -5.07 4.71
CA LEU A 50 2.71 -5.62 4.43
C LEU A 50 2.59 -6.09 2.97
N LEU A 51 3.04 -5.28 2.02
CA LEU A 51 2.98 -5.62 0.59
C LEU A 51 3.91 -6.78 0.23
N GLU A 52 5.13 -6.79 0.79
CA GLU A 52 6.09 -7.89 0.60
C GLU A 52 5.56 -9.21 1.16
N SER A 53 4.79 -9.19 2.26
CA SER A 53 4.08 -10.39 2.77
C SER A 53 3.00 -10.93 1.83
N ARG A 54 2.62 -10.14 0.82
CA ARG A 54 1.64 -10.46 -0.23
C ARG A 54 2.29 -10.63 -1.60
N ASP A 55 3.56 -11.01 -1.62
CA ASP A 55 4.38 -11.28 -2.80
C ASP A 55 4.66 -10.08 -3.72
N PHE A 56 4.31 -8.86 -3.31
CA PHE A 56 4.81 -7.66 -3.98
C PHE A 56 6.32 -7.53 -3.75
N ARG A 57 7.01 -6.90 -4.70
CA ARG A 57 8.47 -6.73 -4.63
C ARG A 57 8.85 -5.27 -4.75
N LEU A 58 9.79 -4.81 -3.92
CA LEU A 58 10.38 -3.49 -4.08
C LEU A 58 11.05 -3.36 -5.45
N HIS A 59 10.66 -2.34 -6.20
CA HIS A 59 11.28 -1.99 -7.45
C HIS A 59 12.67 -1.40 -7.21
N LYS A 60 13.68 -1.96 -7.88
CA LYS A 60 15.06 -1.48 -7.89
C LYS A 60 15.52 -1.39 -9.33
N ARG A 61 16.49 -0.51 -9.61
CA ARG A 61 17.09 -0.38 -10.95
C ARG A 61 17.62 -1.72 -11.51
N SER A 62 18.13 -2.60 -10.64
CA SER A 62 18.66 -3.91 -11.01
C SER A 62 17.63 -5.05 -10.94
N ALA A 63 16.47 -4.82 -10.35
CA ALA A 63 15.46 -5.84 -10.10
C ALA A 63 14.06 -5.21 -10.17
N PRO A 64 13.34 -5.40 -11.28
CA PRO A 64 11.97 -4.92 -11.41
C PRO A 64 11.07 -5.48 -10.30
N GLY A 65 10.29 -4.59 -9.71
CA GLY A 65 9.26 -4.90 -8.73
C GLY A 65 8.04 -4.00 -8.91
N SER A 66 7.02 -4.24 -8.10
CA SER A 66 5.73 -3.57 -8.12
C SER A 66 5.55 -2.52 -7.02
N ILE A 67 6.43 -2.45 -6.02
CA ILE A 67 6.41 -1.40 -4.99
C ILE A 67 7.42 -0.31 -5.34
N HIS A 68 6.97 0.93 -5.38
CA HIS A 68 7.80 2.12 -5.62
C HIS A 68 7.73 3.02 -4.38
N VAL A 69 8.86 3.54 -3.93
CA VAL A 69 8.93 4.30 -2.67
C VAL A 69 9.66 5.63 -2.86
N GLU A 70 9.10 6.69 -2.30
CA GLU A 70 9.73 8.00 -2.15
C GLU A 70 9.68 8.40 -0.67
N ARG A 71 10.84 8.57 -0.03
CA ARG A 71 10.92 8.95 1.39
C ARG A 71 11.12 10.45 1.50
N TYR A 72 10.39 11.07 2.43
CA TYR A 72 10.39 12.51 2.63
C TYR A 72 11.68 13.02 3.33
N TRP A 73 12.46 12.12 3.95
CA TRP A 73 13.81 12.32 4.48
C TRP A 73 14.60 11.01 4.53
#